data_AF-A0A4Q0YHI8-F1
#
_entry.id   AF-A0A4Q0YHI8-F1
#
_cell.length_a   1.000
_cell.length_b   1.000
_cell.length_c   1.000
_cell.angle_alpha   90.00
_cell.angle_beta   90.00
_cell.angle_gamma   90.00
#
_symmetry.space_group_name_H-M   'P 1'
#
loop_
_entity.id
_entity.type
_entity.pdbx_description
1 polymer ?
#
loop_
_entity_poly.entity_id
_entity_poly.type
_entity_poly.pdbx_seq_one_letter_code
_entity_poly.pdbx_strand_id
1 'polypeptide(L)'
;MKKILGIIGVSVLLVGCGNPKEANNENFEKVVNKYLLEKKDNLTCTKVGTRFPIKDDFGIYGNTYKKFVDSGLMKVDAEEYETKDFLTGEMKKKYKKSYDLTEKGKEHLNNGKFCFGTPVVTKVESFTEPTAFMDRTVSEIKYTYKLNDLPKWFNYNKDRKGKLLVFLTDKGWEYE
;
A
#
# COMPACT_ATOMS: atom_id res chain seq x y z
N MET A 1 37.13 52.88 23.81
CA MET A 1 36.85 51.81 22.83
C MET A 1 37.36 50.48 23.37
N LYS A 2 36.46 49.55 23.72
CA LYS A 2 36.77 48.13 23.91
C LYS A 2 35.48 47.36 23.65
N LYS A 3 35.32 46.84 22.44
CA LYS A 3 34.16 46.02 22.04
C LYS A 3 34.39 44.62 22.58
N ILE A 4 33.57 44.16 23.52
CA ILE A 4 33.51 42.75 23.91
C ILE A 4 32.38 42.14 23.09
N LEU A 5 32.72 41.46 21.99
CA LEU A 5 31.79 40.57 21.31
C LEU A 5 31.65 39.30 22.17
N GLY A 6 30.50 39.15 22.83
CA GLY A 6 30.08 37.88 23.41
C GLY A 6 29.51 36.98 22.32
N ILE A 7 30.23 35.91 21.98
CA ILE A 7 29.72 34.84 21.12
C ILE A 7 28.84 33.94 22.00
N ILE A 8 27.52 34.02 21.79
CA ILE A 8 26.56 33.05 22.33
C ILE A 8 26.71 31.80 21.47
N GLY A 9 27.40 30.79 22.00
CA GLY A 9 27.48 29.46 21.39
C GLY A 9 26.11 28.78 21.46
N VAL A 10 25.44 28.63 20.33
CA VAL A 10 24.28 27.76 20.19
C VAL A 10 24.79 26.32 20.26
N SER A 11 24.58 25.68 21.41
CA SER A 11 24.76 24.23 21.54
C SER A 11 23.70 23.55 20.66
N VAL A 12 24.13 23.06 19.49
CA VAL A 12 23.34 22.12 18.71
C VAL A 12 23.20 20.86 19.57
N LEU A 13 22.01 20.65 20.13
CA LEU A 13 21.65 19.38 20.74
C LEU A 13 21.70 18.34 19.62
N LEU A 14 22.77 17.55 19.58
CA LEU A 14 22.84 16.31 18.82
C LEU A 14 21.71 15.42 19.34
N VAL A 15 20.57 15.43 18.65
CA VAL A 15 19.57 14.37 18.80
C VAL A 15 20.31 13.08 18.48
N GLY A 16 20.48 12.22 19.50
CA GLY A 16 21.40 11.10 19.44
C GLY A 16 21.14 10.24 18.20
N CYS A 17 22.09 10.24 17.26
CA CYS A 17 22.15 9.21 16.23
C CYS A 17 22.40 7.88 16.94
N GLY A 18 21.33 7.14 17.23
CA GLY A 18 21.43 5.76 17.68
C GLY A 18 22.27 4.93 16.70
N ASN A 19 22.89 3.85 17.18
CA ASN A 19 23.71 3.00 16.33
C ASN A 19 22.83 2.41 15.21
N PRO A 20 23.05 2.74 13.91
CA PRO A 20 22.21 2.27 12.82
C PRO A 20 22.30 0.76 12.60
N LYS A 21 23.32 0.11 13.18
CA LYS A 21 23.53 -1.35 13.16
C LYS A 21 22.76 -2.09 14.26
N GLU A 22 22.18 -1.38 15.23
CA GLU A 22 21.43 -2.02 16.31
C GLU A 22 20.09 -2.58 15.81
N ALA A 23 19.72 -3.78 16.25
CA ALA A 23 18.44 -4.40 15.95
C ALA A 23 17.35 -3.86 16.90
N ASN A 24 16.69 -2.78 16.49
CA ASN A 24 15.64 -2.14 17.26
C ASN A 24 14.52 -1.62 16.37
N ASN A 25 13.38 -1.24 16.97
CA ASN A 25 12.22 -0.77 16.24
C ASN A 25 12.53 0.46 15.37
N GLU A 26 13.32 1.42 15.86
CA GLU A 26 13.59 2.65 15.12
C GLU A 26 14.35 2.39 13.80
N ASN A 27 15.40 1.57 13.85
CA ASN A 27 16.16 1.21 12.66
C ASN A 27 15.34 0.36 11.70
N PHE A 28 14.50 -0.54 12.23
CA PHE A 28 13.61 -1.38 11.41
C PHE A 28 12.46 -0.61 10.77
N GLU A 29 11.88 0.37 11.45
CA GLU A 29 10.87 1.26 10.86
C GLU A 29 11.43 2.05 9.68
N LYS A 30 12.68 2.53 9.76
CA LYS A 30 13.34 3.24 8.66
C LYS A 30 13.48 2.38 7.41
N VAL A 31 14.02 1.17 7.54
CA VAL A 31 14.23 0.25 6.40
C VAL A 31 12.90 -0.27 5.83
N VAL A 32 11.92 -0.57 6.69
CA VAL A 32 10.57 -0.97 6.24
C VAL A 32 9.87 0.17 5.51
N ASN A 33 9.92 1.41 6.01
CA ASN A 33 9.34 2.55 5.31
C ASN A 33 10.01 2.79 3.95
N LYS A 34 11.35 2.67 3.87
CA LYS A 34 12.07 2.74 2.60
C LYS A 34 11.56 1.68 1.62
N TYR A 35 11.45 0.42 2.06
CA TYR A 35 10.89 -0.68 1.27
C TYR A 35 9.47 -0.36 0.77
N LEU A 36 8.60 0.08 1.68
CA LEU A 36 7.21 0.39 1.35
C LEU A 36 7.11 1.51 0.32
N LEU A 37 7.95 2.54 0.42
CA LEU A 37 7.99 3.65 -0.53
C LEU A 37 8.53 3.22 -1.90
N GLU A 38 9.61 2.45 -1.95
CA GLU A 38 10.16 1.95 -3.22
C GLU A 38 9.20 0.95 -3.91
N LYS A 39 8.38 0.23 -3.15
CA LYS A 39 7.34 -0.66 -3.69
C LYS A 39 5.96 -0.02 -3.77
N LYS A 40 5.83 1.29 -3.55
CA LYS A 40 4.55 2.01 -3.42
C LYS A 40 3.56 1.63 -4.52
N ASP A 41 3.94 1.73 -5.78
CA ASP A 41 3.04 1.45 -6.90
C ASP A 41 2.47 0.02 -6.87
N ASN A 42 3.28 -0.96 -6.47
CA ASN A 42 2.81 -2.36 -6.36
C ASN A 42 1.85 -2.56 -5.18
N LEU A 43 1.96 -1.73 -4.13
CA LEU A 43 1.15 -1.81 -2.92
C LEU A 43 -0.13 -0.97 -3.00
N THR A 44 -0.11 0.13 -3.74
CA THR A 44 -1.19 1.13 -3.76
C THR A 44 -1.95 1.20 -5.08
N CYS A 45 -1.38 0.70 -6.18
CA CYS A 45 -2.06 0.71 -7.48
C CYS A 45 -2.83 -0.58 -7.71
N THR A 46 -4.10 -0.45 -8.09
CA THR A 46 -4.89 -1.57 -8.60
C THR A 46 -5.13 -1.39 -10.09
N LYS A 47 -4.77 -2.41 -10.90
CA LYS A 47 -5.10 -2.46 -12.31
C LYS A 47 -6.60 -2.73 -12.48
N VAL A 48 -7.26 -1.89 -13.26
CA VAL A 48 -8.69 -2.00 -13.57
C VAL A 48 -8.96 -2.23 -15.05
N GLY A 49 -8.00 -1.91 -15.93
CA GLY A 49 -8.13 -2.07 -17.38
C GLY A 49 -8.05 -0.75 -18.11
N THR A 50 -7.95 -0.83 -19.44
CA THR A 50 -7.76 0.34 -20.33
C THR A 50 -8.88 0.50 -21.35
N ARG A 51 -9.82 -0.45 -21.41
CA ARG A 51 -10.95 -0.44 -22.32
C ARG A 51 -12.23 -0.50 -21.51
N PHE A 52 -13.01 0.57 -21.59
CA PHE A 52 -14.28 0.72 -20.90
C PHE A 52 -15.40 0.90 -21.94
N PRO A 53 -16.63 0.45 -21.65
CA PRO A 53 -17.02 -0.28 -20.45
C PRO A 53 -16.48 -1.71 -20.39
N ILE A 54 -16.20 -2.19 -19.18
CA ILE A 54 -15.79 -3.58 -18.91
C ILE A 54 -17.04 -4.42 -18.74
N LYS A 55 -17.25 -5.37 -19.65
CA LYS A 55 -18.36 -6.31 -19.60
C LYS A 55 -18.02 -7.50 -18.69
N ASP A 56 -18.91 -7.76 -17.74
CA ASP A 56 -18.87 -8.89 -16.80
C ASP A 56 -20.15 -9.70 -16.95
N ASP A 57 -20.26 -10.37 -18.11
CA ASP A 57 -21.44 -11.17 -18.47
C ASP A 57 -21.67 -12.37 -17.53
N PHE A 58 -20.63 -12.78 -16.81
CA PHE A 58 -20.64 -13.93 -15.90
C PHE A 58 -20.66 -13.54 -14.42
N GLY A 59 -20.60 -12.25 -14.09
CA GLY A 59 -20.61 -11.75 -12.71
C GLY A 59 -19.36 -12.10 -11.89
N ILE A 60 -18.24 -12.42 -12.53
CA ILE A 60 -17.00 -12.89 -11.89
C ILE A 60 -16.27 -11.72 -11.22
N TYR A 61 -16.41 -10.50 -11.75
CA TYR A 61 -15.62 -9.34 -11.33
C TYR A 61 -16.36 -8.40 -10.36
N GLY A 62 -17.58 -8.77 -9.93
CA GLY A 62 -18.39 -7.95 -9.02
C GLY A 62 -17.66 -7.48 -7.77
N ASN A 63 -17.00 -8.39 -7.07
CA ASN A 63 -16.25 -8.05 -5.86
C ASN A 63 -15.00 -7.21 -6.16
N THR A 64 -14.36 -7.43 -7.30
CA THR A 64 -13.15 -6.72 -7.73
C THR A 64 -13.45 -5.24 -7.97
N TYR A 65 -14.55 -4.92 -8.66
CA TYR A 65 -14.90 -3.55 -9.00
C TYR A 65 -15.75 -2.83 -7.95
N LYS A 66 -16.38 -3.57 -7.02
CA LYS A 66 -17.22 -2.98 -5.96
C LYS A 66 -16.53 -1.85 -5.22
N LYS A 67 -15.26 -1.99 -4.83
CA LYS A 67 -14.52 -0.92 -4.14
C LYS A 67 -14.41 0.38 -4.94
N PHE A 68 -14.32 0.29 -6.27
CA PHE A 68 -14.25 1.46 -7.14
C PHE A 68 -15.62 2.09 -7.36
N VAL A 69 -16.67 1.27 -7.45
CA VAL A 69 -18.06 1.73 -7.48
C VAL A 69 -18.41 2.45 -6.18
N ASP A 70 -18.14 1.83 -5.02
CA ASP A 70 -18.42 2.42 -3.71
C ASP A 70 -17.63 3.72 -3.48
N SER A 71 -16.45 3.87 -4.11
CA SER A 71 -15.64 5.08 -4.06
C SER A 71 -16.04 6.17 -5.08
N GLY A 72 -17.03 5.87 -5.92
CA GLY A 72 -17.52 6.75 -6.99
C GLY A 72 -16.55 6.93 -8.16
N LEU A 73 -15.59 6.03 -8.35
CA LEU A 73 -14.67 6.04 -9.50
C LEU A 73 -15.27 5.33 -10.70
N MET A 74 -16.05 4.27 -10.46
CA MET A 74 -16.75 3.53 -11.49
C MET A 74 -18.26 3.59 -11.27
N LYS A 75 -19.01 3.45 -12.34
CA LYS A 75 -20.45 3.17 -12.31
C LYS A 75 -20.67 1.74 -12.80
N VAL A 76 -21.77 1.14 -12.34
CA VAL A 76 -22.17 -0.20 -12.75
C VAL A 76 -23.59 -0.16 -13.33
N ASP A 77 -23.72 -0.65 -14.54
CA ASP A 77 -25.00 -0.93 -15.18
C ASP A 77 -25.26 -2.44 -15.09
N ALA A 78 -26.45 -2.84 -14.66
CA ALA A 78 -26.83 -4.24 -14.52
C ALA A 78 -28.08 -4.54 -15.36
N GLU A 79 -27.96 -5.49 -16.28
CA GLU A 79 -29.05 -5.98 -17.12
C GLU A 79 -29.48 -7.36 -16.64
N GLU A 80 -30.75 -7.49 -16.25
CA GLU A 80 -31.34 -8.76 -15.84
C GLU A 80 -31.67 -9.61 -17.08
N TYR A 81 -31.36 -10.90 -17.01
CA TYR A 81 -31.76 -11.87 -18.02
C TYR A 81 -32.09 -13.21 -17.37
N GLU A 82 -32.99 -13.96 -18.00
CA GLU A 82 -33.35 -15.30 -17.53
C GLU A 82 -32.57 -16.35 -18.32
N THR A 83 -32.06 -17.35 -17.60
CA THR A 83 -31.40 -18.49 -18.22
C THR A 83 -31.77 -19.77 -17.50
N LYS A 84 -31.86 -20.86 -18.26
CA LYS A 84 -32.17 -22.18 -17.72
C LYS A 84 -30.93 -22.73 -17.01
N ASP A 85 -31.09 -23.10 -15.74
CA ASP A 85 -30.06 -23.74 -14.96
C ASP A 85 -29.76 -25.12 -15.56
N PHE A 86 -28.48 -25.39 -15.85
CA PHE A 86 -28.07 -26.62 -16.53
C PHE A 86 -28.29 -27.87 -15.67
N LEU A 87 -28.27 -27.76 -14.33
CA LEU A 87 -28.39 -28.89 -13.41
C LEU A 87 -29.85 -29.21 -13.06
N THR A 88 -30.65 -28.18 -12.85
CA THR A 88 -32.04 -28.29 -12.33
C THR A 88 -33.09 -28.09 -13.40
N GLY A 89 -32.73 -27.47 -14.53
CA GLY A 89 -33.68 -27.09 -15.58
C GLY A 89 -34.60 -25.91 -15.21
N GLU A 90 -34.42 -25.30 -14.04
CA GLU A 90 -35.20 -24.16 -13.58
C GLU A 90 -34.77 -22.86 -14.28
N MET A 91 -35.70 -21.93 -14.48
CA MET A 91 -35.37 -20.58 -14.94
C MET A 91 -34.76 -19.79 -13.79
N LYS A 92 -33.52 -19.32 -13.96
CA LYS A 92 -32.83 -18.46 -12.99
C LYS A 92 -32.55 -17.09 -13.58
N LYS A 93 -32.83 -16.06 -12.78
CA LYS A 93 -32.43 -14.69 -13.06
C LYS A 93 -30.92 -14.54 -12.85
N LYS A 94 -30.26 -13.98 -13.85
CA LYS A 94 -28.85 -13.59 -13.81
C LYS A 94 -28.72 -12.13 -14.23
N TYR A 95 -27.58 -11.54 -13.89
CA TYR A 95 -27.28 -10.14 -14.18
C TYR A 95 -26.00 -10.05 -15.00
N LYS A 96 -26.07 -9.46 -16.18
CA LYS A 96 -24.89 -9.00 -16.91
C LYS A 96 -24.53 -7.64 -16.36
N LYS A 97 -23.30 -7.49 -15.86
CA LYS A 97 -22.83 -6.21 -15.33
C LYS A 97 -21.87 -5.56 -16.30
N SER A 98 -21.96 -4.25 -16.41
CA SER A 98 -21.06 -3.43 -17.21
C SER A 98 -20.50 -2.34 -16.31
N TYR A 99 -19.18 -2.22 -16.24
CA TYR A 99 -18.52 -1.23 -15.41
C TYR A 99 -17.84 -0.18 -16.28
N ASP A 100 -18.17 1.08 -16.05
CA ASP A 100 -17.61 2.20 -16.79
C ASP A 100 -17.04 3.24 -15.83
N LEU A 101 -16.18 4.11 -16.35
CA LEU A 101 -15.62 5.20 -15.57
C LEU A 101 -16.66 6.30 -15.35
N THR A 102 -16.65 6.87 -14.15
CA THR A 102 -17.23 8.19 -13.90
C THR A 102 -16.24 9.27 -14.37
N GLU A 103 -16.66 10.55 -14.41
CA GLU A 103 -15.72 11.66 -14.70
C GLU A 103 -14.55 11.69 -13.71
N LYS A 104 -14.85 11.54 -12.41
CA LYS A 104 -13.85 11.38 -11.34
C LYS A 104 -12.91 10.19 -11.60
N GLY A 105 -13.46 9.07 -12.08
CA GLY A 105 -12.69 7.90 -12.49
C GLY A 105 -11.71 8.21 -13.61
N LYS A 106 -12.13 8.94 -14.64
CA LYS A 106 -11.26 9.32 -15.76
C LYS A 106 -10.09 10.20 -15.31
N GLU A 107 -10.34 11.18 -14.44
CA GLU A 107 -9.31 12.07 -13.90
C GLU A 107 -8.20 11.34 -13.13
N HIS A 108 -8.54 10.23 -12.47
CA HIS A 108 -7.62 9.50 -11.59
C HIS A 108 -7.09 8.20 -12.22
N LEU A 109 -7.52 7.85 -13.44
CA LEU A 109 -7.06 6.65 -14.11
C LEU A 109 -5.73 6.94 -14.81
N ASN A 110 -4.67 6.28 -14.36
CA ASN A 110 -3.35 6.36 -15.00
C ASN A 110 -2.93 4.98 -15.53
N ASN A 111 -2.70 4.88 -16.83
CA ASN A 111 -2.28 3.65 -17.51
C ASN A 111 -3.11 2.41 -17.12
N GLY A 112 -4.43 2.60 -17.00
CA GLY A 112 -5.38 1.55 -16.62
C GLY A 112 -5.31 1.12 -15.15
N LYS A 113 -4.73 1.95 -14.28
CA LYS A 113 -4.62 1.72 -12.84
C LYS A 113 -5.19 2.90 -12.05
N PHE A 114 -5.72 2.57 -10.88
CA PHE A 114 -6.01 3.54 -9.82
C PHE A 114 -4.99 3.39 -8.71
N CYS A 115 -4.30 4.48 -8.36
CA CYS A 115 -3.25 4.51 -7.34
C CYS A 115 -3.63 5.52 -6.25
N PHE A 116 -3.76 5.06 -5.00
CA PHE A 116 -4.13 5.94 -3.89
C PHE A 116 -3.30 5.68 -2.64
N GLY A 117 -2.92 6.77 -2.00
CA GLY A 117 -2.26 6.79 -0.71
C GLY A 117 -0.76 6.49 -0.74
N THR A 118 -0.14 6.62 0.42
CA THR A 118 1.28 6.38 0.65
C THR A 118 1.40 5.33 1.76
N PRO A 119 2.05 4.17 1.52
CA PRO A 119 2.21 3.17 2.56
C PRO A 119 3.19 3.67 3.62
N VAL A 120 2.78 3.58 4.89
CA VAL A 120 3.58 4.00 6.05
C VAL A 120 3.47 2.94 7.12
N VAL A 121 4.62 2.51 7.65
CA VAL A 121 4.67 1.58 8.78
C VAL A 121 3.99 2.23 9.99
N THR A 122 3.09 1.50 10.62
CA THR A 122 2.43 1.94 11.85
C THR A 122 3.06 1.29 13.07
N LYS A 123 3.63 0.08 12.90
CA LYS A 123 4.23 -0.68 13.99
C LYS A 123 5.17 -1.76 13.47
N VAL A 124 6.35 -1.88 14.09
CA VAL A 124 7.12 -3.13 14.08
C VAL A 124 6.54 -4.06 15.15
N GLU A 125 5.99 -5.19 14.73
CA GLU A 125 5.30 -6.14 15.63
C GLU A 125 6.29 -7.03 16.37
N SER A 126 7.32 -7.50 15.66
CA SER A 126 8.38 -8.37 16.19
C SER A 126 9.48 -8.52 15.14
N PHE A 127 10.69 -8.87 15.56
CA PHE A 127 11.77 -9.28 14.68
C PHE A 127 12.52 -10.48 15.26
N THR A 128 13.18 -11.26 14.41
CA THR A 128 14.05 -12.36 14.87
C THR A 128 15.38 -11.82 15.38
N GLU A 129 16.01 -12.52 16.31
CA GLU A 129 17.38 -12.19 16.72
C GLU A 129 18.32 -12.21 15.51
N PRO A 130 19.24 -11.23 15.39
CA PRO A 130 20.23 -11.19 14.33
C PRO A 130 21.03 -12.49 14.26
N THR A 131 21.00 -13.16 13.12
CA THR A 131 21.71 -14.43 12.91
C THR A 131 22.56 -14.39 11.66
N ALA A 132 23.66 -15.15 11.65
CA ALA A 132 24.48 -15.34 10.46
C ALA A 132 23.76 -16.22 9.44
N PHE A 133 23.72 -15.78 8.18
CA PHE A 133 23.19 -16.51 7.02
C PHE A 133 23.98 -16.10 5.78
N MET A 134 24.64 -17.06 5.12
CA MET A 134 25.47 -16.83 3.92
C MET A 134 26.43 -15.64 4.04
N ASP A 135 27.30 -15.65 5.06
CA ASP A 135 28.28 -14.59 5.36
C ASP A 135 27.68 -13.19 5.62
N ARG A 136 26.37 -13.11 5.87
CA ARG A 136 25.67 -11.88 6.24
C ARG A 136 24.95 -12.06 7.57
N THR A 137 24.71 -10.97 8.28
CA THR A 137 23.80 -10.98 9.44
C THR A 137 22.41 -10.59 8.98
N VAL A 138 21.39 -11.38 9.31
CA VAL A 138 20.00 -11.18 8.86
C VAL A 138 19.01 -11.12 10.01
N SER A 139 17.87 -10.49 9.77
CA SER A 139 16.70 -10.51 10.66
C SER A 139 15.40 -10.45 9.84
N GLU A 140 14.38 -11.25 10.19
CA GLU A 140 13.03 -11.13 9.63
C GLU A 140 12.21 -10.18 10.51
N ILE A 141 11.73 -9.09 9.91
CA ILE A 141 10.85 -8.10 10.56
C ILE A 141 9.40 -8.43 10.20
N LYS A 142 8.53 -8.53 11.20
CA LYS A 142 7.06 -8.51 11.03
C LYS A 142 6.55 -7.13 11.38
N TYR A 143 5.74 -6.55 10.50
CA TYR A 143 5.27 -5.18 10.66
C TYR A 143 3.81 -5.01 10.23
N THR A 144 3.21 -3.94 10.72
CA THR A 144 1.90 -3.45 10.30
C THR A 144 2.08 -2.09 9.62
N TYR A 145 1.33 -1.85 8.55
CA TYR A 145 1.35 -0.58 7.81
C TYR A 145 -0.07 -0.19 7.35
N LYS A 146 -0.26 1.12 7.14
CA LYS A 146 -1.49 1.71 6.58
C LYS A 146 -1.17 2.54 5.35
N LEU A 147 -2.21 2.97 4.64
CA LEU A 147 -2.05 4.01 3.62
C LEU A 147 -2.43 5.37 4.23
N ASN A 148 -1.50 6.30 4.20
CA ASN A 148 -1.75 7.71 4.44
C ASN A 148 -2.10 8.42 3.13
N ASP A 149 -2.39 9.72 3.19
CA ASP A 149 -2.69 10.57 2.03
C ASP A 149 -3.83 10.02 1.14
N LEU A 150 -4.75 9.28 1.76
CA LEU A 150 -5.92 8.79 1.07
C LEU A 150 -6.89 9.94 0.82
N PRO A 151 -7.52 9.99 -0.37
CA PRO A 151 -8.58 10.95 -0.60
C PRO A 151 -9.70 10.81 0.44
N LYS A 152 -10.30 11.92 0.90
CA LYS A 152 -11.36 11.90 1.94
C LYS A 152 -12.57 11.01 1.60
N TRP A 153 -12.81 10.78 0.31
CA TRP A 153 -13.88 9.92 -0.19
C TRP A 153 -13.49 8.43 -0.23
N PHE A 154 -12.23 8.09 0.05
CA PHE A 154 -11.73 6.73 0.03
C PHE A 154 -11.83 6.08 1.40
N ASN A 155 -12.92 5.37 1.65
CA ASN A 155 -13.24 4.82 2.97
C ASN A 155 -12.63 3.44 3.24
N TYR A 156 -11.63 3.02 2.45
CA TYR A 156 -10.99 1.71 2.57
C TYR A 156 -9.56 1.81 3.08
N ASN A 157 -9.39 2.17 4.36
CA ASN A 157 -8.08 2.14 5.02
C ASN A 157 -8.05 1.09 6.14
N LYS A 158 -7.48 -0.09 5.82
CA LYS A 158 -7.30 -1.17 6.78
C LYS A 158 -5.82 -1.37 7.07
N ASP A 159 -5.52 -1.79 8.29
CA ASP A 159 -4.21 -2.31 8.66
C ASP A 159 -3.81 -3.48 7.75
N ARG A 160 -2.59 -3.42 7.25
CA ARG A 160 -1.99 -4.48 6.44
C ARG A 160 -0.76 -4.99 7.16
N LYS A 161 -0.60 -6.31 7.20
CA LYS A 161 0.57 -6.97 7.79
C LYS A 161 1.54 -7.34 6.70
N GLY A 162 2.83 -7.21 6.99
CA GLY A 162 3.92 -7.56 6.10
C GLY A 162 5.05 -8.24 6.84
N LYS A 163 5.94 -8.83 6.05
CA LYS A 163 7.23 -9.35 6.50
C LYS A 163 8.32 -8.82 5.58
N LEU A 164 9.49 -8.57 6.12
CA LEU A 164 10.66 -8.15 5.36
C LEU A 164 11.91 -8.80 5.95
N LEU A 165 12.68 -9.48 5.10
CA LEU A 165 14.02 -9.93 5.45
C LEU A 165 14.99 -8.77 5.23
N VAL A 166 15.80 -8.47 6.23
CA VAL A 166 16.83 -7.43 6.16
C VAL A 166 18.21 -7.99 6.47
N PHE A 167 19.23 -7.32 5.96
CA PHE A 167 20.63 -7.66 6.08
C PHE A 167 21.38 -6.49 6.73
N LEU A 168 22.32 -6.80 7.61
CA LEU A 168 23.18 -5.81 8.24
C LEU A 168 24.31 -5.42 7.28
N THR A 169 24.46 -4.12 7.05
CA THR A 169 25.54 -3.51 6.26
C THR A 169 26.34 -2.53 7.12
N ASP A 170 27.36 -1.90 6.51
CA ASP A 170 28.08 -0.83 7.18
C ASP A 170 27.25 0.44 7.43
N LYS A 171 26.16 0.61 6.68
CA LYS A 171 25.25 1.75 6.80
C LYS A 171 24.06 1.49 7.72
N GLY A 172 23.90 0.26 8.21
CA GLY A 172 22.77 -0.19 9.03
C GLY A 172 22.01 -1.33 8.37
N TRP A 173 20.72 -1.47 8.67
CA TRP A 173 19.88 -2.51 8.09
C TRP A 173 19.36 -2.13 6.70
N GLU A 174 19.49 -3.03 5.74
CA GLU A 174 19.03 -2.87 4.35
C GLU A 174 18.21 -4.09 3.90
N TYR A 175 17.44 -3.96 2.82
CA TYR A 175 16.75 -5.07 2.14
C TYR A 175 17.29 -5.19 0.70
N GLU A 176 17.08 -6.35 0.08
CA GLU A 176 17.44 -6.60 -1.33
C GLU A 176 16.38 -6.13 -2.34
#